data_AF-A0A239INY3-F1
#
_entry.id   AF-A0A239INY3-F1
#
_cell.length_a   1.000
_cell.length_b   1.000
_cell.length_c   1.000
_cell.angle_alpha   90.00
_cell.angle_beta   90.00
_cell.angle_gamma   90.00
#
_symmetry.space_group_name_H-M   'P 1'
#
loop_
_entity.id
_entity.type
_entity.pdbx_description
1 polymer ?
#
loop_
_entity_poly.entity_id
_entity_poly.type
_entity_poly.pdbx_seq_one_letter_code
_entity_poly.pdbx_strand_id
1 'polypeptide(L)'
;MSRRHAATTTGCALAVTALTLVAALAAAEPQTAVPRAAPPTQQPPPPGVLEALQRDLGLTREQALARLRNEARLTPVEAELRGLLGDRFGGSWFMGTVSQTLVVATTSAADIPRITAAGARPRVVTRSLSQLTLIKQKLEKVLATHPHGGGVRYVDVKINKVVVLSATPTETRKIVKTVDVDMTAVTVVFSKERPWPADDVRNRPPYSVSATAYCSSGSAATPEARNGSTVVEHCGNPRAGSGRAARGGPAVSPDTEP
;
A
#
# COMPACT_ATOMS: atom_id res chain seq x y z
N MET A 1 -49.22 -17.20 75.99
CA MET A 1 -50.48 -16.46 75.76
C MET A 1 -50.88 -16.60 74.31
N SER A 2 -52.14 -16.99 74.11
CA SER A 2 -52.79 -17.29 72.83
C SER A 2 -53.03 -16.03 72.00
N ARG A 3 -52.95 -16.13 70.67
CA ARG A 3 -53.99 -15.65 69.73
C ARG A 3 -53.70 -16.15 68.31
N ARG A 4 -54.59 -17.02 67.83
CA ARG A 4 -54.76 -17.47 66.44
C ARG A 4 -55.67 -16.49 65.71
N HIS A 5 -55.56 -16.36 64.39
CA HIS A 5 -56.63 -16.26 63.35
C HIS A 5 -55.90 -16.31 61.98
N ALA A 6 -55.88 -17.41 61.22
CA ALA A 6 -56.90 -18.08 60.39
C ALA A 6 -56.90 -17.66 58.89
N ALA A 7 -56.81 -18.68 58.02
CA ALA A 7 -57.27 -18.78 56.61
C ALA A 7 -56.45 -18.04 55.51
N THR A 8 -56.24 -18.53 54.26
CA THR A 8 -56.85 -19.63 53.49
C THR A 8 -56.04 -19.94 52.21
N THR A 9 -55.95 -21.23 51.85
CA THR A 9 -55.93 -21.89 50.51
C THR A 9 -55.07 -21.42 49.33
N THR A 10 -54.37 -22.40 48.72
CA THR A 10 -54.24 -22.79 47.27
C THR A 10 -52.81 -23.33 47.08
N GLY A 11 -52.50 -24.60 46.86
CA GLY A 11 -53.14 -25.60 46.01
C GLY A 11 -52.50 -25.58 44.62
N CYS A 12 -51.45 -26.39 44.39
CA CYS A 12 -51.22 -27.14 43.13
C CYS A 12 -49.79 -27.73 43.09
N ALA A 13 -49.74 -29.05 42.94
CA ALA A 13 -48.57 -29.83 42.57
C ALA A 13 -48.18 -29.56 41.11
N LEU A 14 -46.89 -29.37 40.84
CA LEU A 14 -46.28 -29.53 39.51
C LEU A 14 -44.89 -30.12 39.74
N ALA A 15 -44.75 -31.44 39.61
CA ALA A 15 -44.31 -32.09 38.36
C ALA A 15 -42.85 -31.72 38.01
N VAL A 16 -41.93 -32.58 38.46
CA VAL A 16 -40.52 -32.56 38.05
C VAL A 16 -40.45 -32.99 36.59
N THR A 17 -40.42 -32.03 35.67
CA THR A 17 -40.13 -32.29 34.26
C THR A 17 -38.61 -32.29 34.06
N ALA A 18 -38.05 -33.49 33.88
CA ALA A 18 -36.71 -33.66 33.34
C ALA A 18 -36.68 -33.15 31.90
N LEU A 19 -36.07 -31.99 31.68
CA LEU A 19 -35.90 -31.42 30.35
C LEU A 19 -34.58 -31.90 29.76
N THR A 20 -34.65 -32.94 28.92
CA THR A 20 -33.54 -33.34 28.04
C THR A 20 -33.38 -32.29 26.95
N LEU A 21 -32.41 -31.40 27.07
CA LEU A 21 -32.02 -30.48 26.00
C LEU A 21 -31.32 -31.29 24.89
N VAL A 22 -32.04 -31.55 23.80
CA VAL A 22 -31.44 -31.98 22.54
C VAL A 22 -30.77 -30.75 21.92
N ALA A 23 -29.44 -30.70 21.99
CA ALA A 23 -28.65 -29.69 21.29
C ALA A 23 -28.71 -29.97 19.78
N ALA A 24 -29.48 -29.16 19.05
CA ALA A 24 -29.37 -29.10 17.60
C ALA A 24 -28.02 -28.47 17.25
N LEU A 25 -27.05 -29.30 16.85
CA LEU A 25 -25.83 -28.87 16.19
C LEU A 25 -26.22 -28.30 14.83
N ALA A 26 -26.41 -26.98 14.77
CA ALA A 26 -26.38 -26.27 13.50
C ALA A 26 -24.95 -26.35 12.96
N ALA A 27 -24.73 -27.27 12.02
CA ALA A 27 -23.50 -27.31 11.25
C ALA A 27 -23.38 -25.98 10.48
N ALA A 28 -22.47 -25.12 10.93
CA ALA A 28 -22.06 -23.98 10.14
C ALA A 28 -21.26 -24.53 8.95
N GLU A 29 -21.91 -24.63 7.79
CA GLU A 29 -21.22 -24.92 6.54
C GLU A 29 -20.16 -23.84 6.29
N PRO A 30 -18.93 -24.20 5.87
CA PRO A 30 -17.96 -23.22 5.44
C PRO A 30 -18.51 -22.55 4.18
N GLN A 31 -18.90 -21.28 4.30
CA GLN A 31 -19.19 -20.45 3.14
C GLN A 31 -17.87 -20.25 2.37
N THR A 32 -17.63 -21.14 1.42
CA THR A 32 -16.62 -20.96 0.39
C THR A 32 -16.98 -19.71 -0.39
N ALA A 33 -16.25 -18.63 -0.11
CA ALA A 33 -16.35 -17.39 -0.87
C ALA A 33 -16.13 -17.72 -2.35
N VAL A 34 -17.20 -17.62 -3.14
CA VAL A 34 -17.14 -17.86 -4.58
C VAL A 34 -16.24 -16.79 -5.16
N PRO A 35 -15.10 -17.12 -5.80
CA PRO A 35 -14.27 -16.13 -6.43
C PRO A 35 -15.10 -15.48 -7.54
N ARG A 36 -15.42 -14.18 -7.38
CA ARG A 36 -16.02 -13.42 -8.47
C ARG A 36 -15.04 -13.43 -9.63
N ALA A 37 -15.40 -14.18 -10.68
CA ALA A 37 -14.64 -14.23 -11.92
C ALA A 37 -14.56 -12.79 -12.46
N ALA A 38 -13.35 -12.26 -12.51
CA ALA A 38 -13.10 -10.97 -13.11
C ALA A 38 -13.35 -11.06 -14.63
N PRO A 39 -13.83 -9.99 -15.28
CA PRO A 39 -13.73 -9.89 -16.73
C PRO A 39 -12.26 -10.09 -17.10
N PRO A 40 -11.94 -10.83 -18.17
CA PRO A 40 -10.57 -10.94 -18.63
C PRO A 40 -10.07 -9.52 -18.88
N THR A 41 -8.94 -9.15 -18.29
CA THR A 41 -8.16 -8.01 -18.77
C THR A 41 -7.79 -8.33 -20.21
N GLN A 42 -8.58 -7.81 -21.16
CA GLN A 42 -8.51 -8.19 -22.57
C GLN A 42 -7.23 -7.70 -23.25
N GLN A 43 -6.48 -6.81 -22.61
CA GLN A 43 -5.25 -6.31 -23.16
C GLN A 43 -4.08 -7.22 -22.75
N PRO A 44 -3.39 -7.86 -23.71
CA PRO A 44 -2.17 -8.59 -23.41
C PRO A 44 -1.16 -7.65 -22.75
N PRO A 45 -0.32 -8.16 -21.83
CA PRO A 45 0.71 -7.35 -21.22
C PRO A 45 1.63 -6.76 -22.30
N PRO A 46 2.22 -5.58 -22.07
CA PRO A 46 3.18 -5.00 -23.00
C PRO A 46 4.27 -6.03 -23.36
N PRO A 47 4.79 -6.01 -24.61
CA PRO A 47 5.82 -6.95 -25.03
C PRO A 47 7.01 -6.96 -24.06
N GLY A 48 7.51 -8.16 -23.72
CA GLY A 48 8.66 -8.31 -22.83
C GLY A 48 8.36 -8.29 -21.33
N VAL A 49 7.15 -7.87 -20.90
CA VAL A 49 6.82 -7.80 -19.46
C VAL A 49 6.75 -9.19 -18.83
N LEU A 50 6.20 -10.19 -19.53
CA LEU A 50 6.17 -11.56 -19.02
C LEU A 50 7.58 -12.10 -18.86
N GLU A 51 8.43 -11.91 -19.87
CA GLU A 51 9.81 -12.39 -19.88
C GLU A 51 10.63 -11.71 -18.78
N ALA A 52 10.42 -10.41 -18.55
CA ALA A 52 11.05 -9.68 -17.44
C ALA A 52 10.59 -10.20 -16.08
N LEU A 53 9.28 -10.43 -15.88
CA LEU A 53 8.77 -11.02 -14.64
C LEU A 53 9.32 -12.43 -14.38
N GLN A 54 9.48 -13.23 -15.43
CA GLN A 54 10.10 -14.55 -15.32
C GLN A 54 11.58 -14.45 -14.91
N ARG A 55 12.36 -13.59 -15.59
CA ARG A 55 13.78 -13.38 -15.33
C ARG A 55 14.07 -12.79 -13.95
N ASP A 56 13.35 -11.73 -13.59
CA ASP A 56 13.69 -10.90 -12.42
C ASP A 56 13.06 -11.41 -11.13
N LEU A 57 11.89 -12.04 -11.22
CA LEU A 57 11.17 -12.57 -10.05
C LEU A 57 11.20 -14.11 -9.98
N GLY A 58 11.85 -14.77 -10.94
CA GLY A 58 11.95 -16.24 -10.98
C GLY A 58 10.61 -16.95 -11.20
N LEU A 59 9.68 -16.30 -11.90
CA LEU A 59 8.33 -16.83 -12.13
C LEU A 59 8.28 -17.73 -13.36
N THR A 60 7.39 -18.72 -13.36
CA THR A 60 6.93 -19.36 -14.61
C THR A 60 6.06 -18.40 -15.41
N ARG A 61 5.88 -18.67 -16.72
CA ARG A 61 5.03 -17.84 -17.58
C ARG A 61 3.59 -17.76 -17.05
N GLU A 62 3.06 -18.88 -16.57
CA GLU A 62 1.73 -19.00 -15.99
C GLU A 62 1.62 -18.18 -14.71
N GLN A 63 2.63 -18.23 -13.84
CA GLN A 63 2.67 -17.44 -12.61
C GLN A 63 2.78 -15.94 -12.90
N ALA A 64 3.61 -15.53 -13.86
CA ALA A 64 3.74 -14.13 -14.26
C ALA A 64 2.40 -13.58 -14.80
N LEU A 65 1.71 -14.36 -15.63
CA LEU A 65 0.38 -14.00 -16.15
C LEU A 65 -0.67 -13.94 -15.03
N ALA A 66 -0.69 -14.92 -14.13
CA ALA A 66 -1.58 -14.93 -12.97
C ALA A 66 -1.34 -13.73 -12.06
N ARG A 67 -0.07 -13.35 -11.85
CA ARG A 67 0.33 -12.19 -11.06
C ARG A 67 -0.24 -10.90 -11.62
N LEU A 68 -0.03 -10.65 -12.91
CA LEU A 68 -0.55 -9.46 -13.58
C LEU A 68 -2.08 -9.37 -13.51
N ARG A 69 -2.77 -10.50 -13.70
CA ARG A 69 -4.24 -10.56 -13.55
C ARG A 69 -4.70 -10.26 -12.13
N ASN A 70 -4.02 -10.81 -11.13
CA ASN A 70 -4.36 -10.55 -9.73
C ASN A 70 -4.12 -9.09 -9.34
N GLU A 71 -2.98 -8.51 -9.75
CA GLU A 71 -2.68 -7.11 -9.49
C GLU A 71 -3.69 -6.18 -10.18
N ALA A 72 -4.03 -6.44 -11.44
CA ALA A 72 -5.05 -5.69 -12.16
C ALA A 72 -6.43 -5.79 -11.49
N ARG A 73 -6.81 -6.98 -11.00
CA ARG A 73 -8.09 -7.21 -10.31
C ARG A 73 -8.15 -6.52 -8.95
N LEU A 74 -7.07 -6.55 -8.18
CA LEU A 74 -7.05 -6.10 -6.79
C LEU A 74 -6.65 -4.62 -6.62
N THR A 75 -6.03 -3.99 -7.63
CA THR A 75 -5.68 -2.56 -7.59
C THR A 75 -6.90 -1.65 -7.41
N PRO A 76 -8.03 -1.83 -8.11
CA PRO A 76 -9.24 -1.04 -7.86
C PRO A 76 -9.82 -1.24 -6.45
N VAL A 77 -9.81 -2.48 -5.95
CA VAL A 77 -10.25 -2.82 -4.58
C VAL A 77 -9.40 -2.09 -3.54
N GLU A 78 -8.09 -2.03 -3.78
CA GLU A 78 -7.15 -1.31 -2.93
C GLU A 78 -7.45 0.20 -2.91
N ALA A 79 -7.68 0.80 -4.07
CA ALA A 79 -8.04 2.21 -4.18
C ALA A 79 -9.37 2.54 -3.46
N GLU A 80 -10.38 1.68 -3.64
CA GLU A 80 -11.68 1.80 -2.95
C GLU A 80 -11.48 1.74 -1.44
N LEU A 81 -10.84 0.70 -0.92
CA LEU A 81 -10.62 0.53 0.52
C LEU A 81 -9.79 1.67 1.10
N ARG A 82 -8.78 2.20 0.40
CA ARG A 82 -8.05 3.40 0.86
C ARG A 82 -9.00 4.58 1.06
N GLY A 83 -9.84 4.89 0.07
CA GLY A 83 -10.81 5.99 0.15
C GLY A 83 -11.84 5.79 1.26
N LEU A 84 -12.35 4.56 1.41
CA LEU A 84 -13.36 4.22 2.40
C LEU A 84 -12.84 4.24 3.85
N LEU A 85 -11.58 3.89 4.06
CA LEU A 85 -10.96 3.85 5.39
C LEU A 85 -10.44 5.22 5.85
N GLY A 86 -10.08 6.09 4.90
CA GLY A 86 -9.61 7.45 5.17
C GLY A 86 -8.44 7.47 6.16
N ASP A 87 -8.56 8.26 7.22
CA ASP A 87 -7.52 8.41 8.26
C ASP A 87 -7.18 7.13 9.02
N ARG A 88 -8.02 6.09 8.92
CA ARG A 88 -7.78 4.79 9.55
C ARG A 88 -6.97 3.84 8.66
N PHE A 89 -6.75 4.20 7.39
CA PHE A 89 -5.95 3.40 6.46
C PHE A 89 -4.50 3.30 6.93
N GLY A 90 -4.04 2.09 7.23
CA GLY A 90 -2.69 1.77 7.71
C GLY A 90 -1.70 1.39 6.61
N GLY A 91 -2.12 1.41 5.34
CA GLY A 91 -1.36 0.91 4.20
C GLY A 91 -1.88 -0.41 3.64
N SER A 92 -1.34 -0.84 2.51
CA SER A 92 -1.75 -2.07 1.82
C SER A 92 -0.56 -2.73 1.12
N TRP A 93 -0.62 -4.03 0.91
CA TRP A 93 0.40 -4.77 0.15
C TRP A 93 -0.15 -6.07 -0.42
N PHE A 94 0.45 -6.51 -1.52
CA PHE A 94 0.20 -7.84 -2.07
C PHE A 94 1.02 -8.92 -1.35
N MET A 95 0.40 -10.08 -1.18
CA MET A 95 1.01 -11.29 -0.64
C MET A 95 0.85 -12.46 -1.60
N GLY A 96 1.84 -13.35 -1.53
CA GLY A 96 1.93 -14.55 -2.36
C GLY A 96 2.70 -14.32 -3.66
N THR A 97 3.23 -15.40 -4.21
CA THR A 97 4.08 -15.41 -5.42
C THR A 97 3.40 -14.72 -6.60
N VAL A 98 2.08 -14.91 -6.74
CA VAL A 98 1.27 -14.36 -7.82
C VAL A 98 0.37 -13.21 -7.36
N SER A 99 0.71 -12.52 -6.26
CA SER A 99 -0.07 -11.39 -5.73
C SER A 99 -1.54 -11.70 -5.46
N GLN A 100 -1.86 -12.95 -5.11
CA GLN A 100 -3.25 -13.40 -5.00
C GLN A 100 -4.03 -12.82 -3.82
N THR A 101 -3.32 -12.30 -2.81
CA THR A 101 -3.93 -11.72 -1.61
C THR A 101 -3.56 -10.25 -1.48
N LEU A 102 -4.57 -9.38 -1.47
CA LEU A 102 -4.41 -8.00 -1.01
C LEU A 102 -4.58 -7.96 0.50
N VAL A 103 -3.58 -7.49 1.23
CA VAL A 103 -3.70 -7.16 2.66
C VAL A 103 -3.94 -5.67 2.80
N VAL A 104 -4.93 -5.29 3.59
CA VAL A 104 -5.23 -3.89 3.93
C VAL A 104 -5.13 -3.71 5.43
N ALA A 105 -4.22 -2.82 5.84
CA ALA A 105 -4.04 -2.45 7.22
C ALA A 105 -5.01 -1.34 7.63
N THR A 106 -5.55 -1.44 8.85
CA THR A 106 -6.46 -0.46 9.45
C THR A 106 -6.11 -0.22 10.92
N THR A 107 -6.36 0.98 11.44
CA THR A 107 -6.26 1.27 12.88
C THR A 107 -7.52 0.88 13.66
N SER A 108 -8.58 0.42 13.00
CA SER A 108 -9.85 0.07 13.64
C SER A 108 -10.31 -1.35 13.32
N ALA A 109 -10.55 -2.13 14.37
CA ALA A 109 -11.13 -3.47 14.23
C ALA A 109 -12.54 -3.46 13.60
N ALA A 110 -13.26 -2.33 13.69
CA ALA A 110 -14.59 -2.18 13.08
C ALA A 110 -14.56 -2.25 11.54
N ASP A 111 -13.39 -2.11 10.91
CA ASP A 111 -13.26 -2.23 9.45
C ASP A 111 -13.10 -3.65 8.94
N ILE A 112 -12.82 -4.61 9.84
CA ILE A 112 -12.58 -6.01 9.47
C ILE A 112 -13.71 -6.55 8.57
N PRO A 113 -15.00 -6.38 8.90
CA PRO A 113 -16.08 -6.90 8.05
C PRO A 113 -16.06 -6.26 6.66
N ARG A 114 -15.83 -4.95 6.58
CA ARG A 114 -15.84 -4.20 5.31
C ARG A 114 -14.67 -4.57 4.41
N ILE A 115 -13.46 -4.69 4.96
CA ILE A 115 -12.27 -5.12 4.23
C ILE A 115 -12.44 -6.55 3.72
N THR A 116 -13.00 -7.43 4.54
CA THR A 116 -13.25 -8.84 4.18
C THR A 116 -14.30 -8.95 3.08
N ALA A 117 -15.40 -8.17 3.17
CA ALA A 117 -16.46 -8.12 2.15
C ALA A 117 -15.94 -7.64 0.78
N ALA A 118 -14.93 -6.76 0.77
CA ALA A 118 -14.25 -6.32 -0.44
C ALA A 118 -13.25 -7.34 -1.01
N GLY A 119 -13.08 -8.51 -0.37
CA GLY A 119 -12.17 -9.57 -0.83
C GLY A 119 -10.71 -9.35 -0.47
N ALA A 120 -10.41 -8.47 0.48
CA ALA A 120 -9.06 -8.24 1.01
C ALA A 120 -8.89 -8.87 2.41
N ARG A 121 -7.64 -9.13 2.80
CA ARG A 121 -7.31 -9.60 4.15
C ARG A 121 -7.09 -8.41 5.08
N PRO A 122 -7.90 -8.24 6.14
CA PRO A 122 -7.68 -7.15 7.09
C PRO A 122 -6.46 -7.41 7.97
N ARG A 123 -5.78 -6.33 8.35
CA ARG A 123 -4.74 -6.33 9.37
C ARG A 123 -4.91 -5.12 10.30
N VAL A 124 -5.26 -5.35 11.56
CA VAL A 124 -5.29 -4.25 12.53
C VAL A 124 -3.85 -3.86 12.91
N VAL A 125 -3.56 -2.57 12.87
CA VAL A 125 -2.27 -1.95 13.20
C VAL A 125 -2.46 -0.77 14.14
N THR A 126 -1.37 -0.32 14.77
CA THR A 126 -1.44 0.77 15.75
C THR A 126 -1.51 2.15 15.11
N ARG A 127 -0.86 2.33 13.95
CA ARG A 127 -0.71 3.63 13.30
C ARG A 127 -1.29 3.64 11.90
N SER A 128 -1.91 4.74 11.52
CA SER A 128 -2.32 4.97 10.14
C SER A 128 -1.13 5.31 9.25
N LEU A 129 -1.31 5.21 7.95
CA LEU A 129 -0.33 5.63 6.97
C LEU A 129 -0.04 7.14 7.07
N SER A 130 -1.05 7.96 7.37
CA SER A 130 -0.88 9.41 7.56
C SER A 130 0.00 9.70 8.78
N GLN A 131 -0.22 9.00 9.90
CA GLN A 131 0.61 9.12 11.10
C GLN A 131 2.08 8.72 10.82
N LEU A 132 2.30 7.58 10.15
CA LEU A 132 3.67 7.14 9.80
C LEU A 132 4.35 8.13 8.84
N THR A 133 3.60 8.70 7.90
CA THR A 133 4.11 9.72 6.96
C THR A 133 4.55 10.99 7.70
N LEU A 134 3.76 11.47 8.65
CA LEU A 134 4.13 12.63 9.48
C LEU A 134 5.38 12.36 10.31
N ILE A 135 5.50 11.17 10.91
CA ILE A 135 6.71 10.76 11.65
C ILE A 135 7.93 10.76 10.73
N LYS A 136 7.81 10.17 9.53
CA LYS A 136 8.89 10.18 8.53
C LYS A 136 9.31 11.61 8.18
N GLN A 137 8.36 12.51 7.91
CA GLN A 137 8.66 13.90 7.58
C GLN A 137 9.37 14.65 8.72
N LYS A 138 8.95 14.45 9.98
CA LYS A 138 9.65 15.01 11.15
C LYS A 138 11.09 14.50 11.25
N LEU A 139 11.29 13.20 11.06
CA LEU A 139 12.62 12.58 11.05
C LEU A 139 13.49 13.15 9.93
N GLU A 140 12.94 13.31 8.73
CA GLU A 140 13.68 13.84 7.57
C GLU A 140 14.24 15.24 7.82
N LYS A 141 13.46 16.14 8.43
CA LYS A 141 13.91 17.52 8.72
C LYS A 141 15.16 17.56 9.60
N VAL A 142 15.27 16.64 10.55
CA VAL A 142 16.41 16.59 11.48
C VAL A 142 17.54 15.74 10.91
N LEU A 143 17.24 14.52 10.45
CA LEU A 143 18.27 13.58 10.03
C LEU A 143 19.00 14.03 8.74
N ALA A 144 18.36 14.80 7.86
CA ALA A 144 19.01 15.29 6.64
C ALA A 144 20.17 16.26 6.91
N THR A 145 20.20 16.92 8.07
CA THR A 145 21.26 17.87 8.45
C THR A 145 22.42 17.20 9.19
N HIS A 146 22.33 15.89 9.46
CA HIS A 146 23.33 15.17 10.25
C HIS A 146 24.13 14.19 9.37
N PRO A 147 25.48 14.15 9.50
CA PRO A 147 26.32 13.22 8.74
C PRO A 147 26.04 11.75 9.07
N HIS A 148 25.48 11.49 10.26
CA HIS A 148 25.07 10.16 10.72
C HIS A 148 23.55 9.96 10.70
N GLY A 149 22.79 10.77 9.96
CA GLY A 149 21.33 10.70 9.92
C GLY A 149 20.74 9.56 9.08
N GLY A 150 21.57 8.74 8.43
CA GLY A 150 21.14 7.68 7.51
C GLY A 150 20.70 8.23 6.14
N GLY A 151 21.01 7.50 5.07
CA GLY A 151 20.77 7.98 3.69
C GLY A 151 19.38 7.68 3.16
N VAL A 152 18.69 6.68 3.72
CA VAL A 152 17.39 6.19 3.20
C VAL A 152 16.39 6.08 4.34
N ARG A 153 15.16 6.58 4.09
CA ARG A 153 14.07 6.60 5.07
C ARG A 153 12.76 6.28 4.37
N TYR A 154 12.01 5.32 4.88
CA TYR A 154 10.73 4.93 4.28
C TYR A 154 9.72 4.46 5.32
N VAL A 155 8.44 4.54 4.96
CA VAL A 155 7.36 3.91 5.73
C VAL A 155 7.27 2.45 5.31
N ASP A 156 7.42 1.54 6.25
CA ASP A 156 7.12 0.13 6.05
C ASP A 156 5.77 -0.20 6.70
N VAL A 157 4.75 -0.34 5.83
CA VAL A 157 3.38 -0.64 6.23
C VAL A 157 3.21 -2.07 6.76
N LYS A 158 4.11 -3.00 6.40
CA LYS A 158 4.03 -4.40 6.84
C LYS A 158 4.39 -4.54 8.32
N ILE A 159 5.40 -3.78 8.77
CA ILE A 159 5.81 -3.72 10.18
C ILE A 159 5.22 -2.50 10.93
N ASN A 160 4.44 -1.66 10.25
CA ASN A 160 3.79 -0.45 10.78
C ASN A 160 4.78 0.54 11.44
N LYS A 161 5.93 0.78 10.79
CA LYS A 161 7.03 1.63 11.30
C LYS A 161 7.65 2.47 10.19
N VAL A 162 8.36 3.52 10.59
CA VAL A 162 9.34 4.22 9.75
C VAL A 162 10.70 3.56 9.92
N VAL A 163 11.30 3.15 8.81
CA VAL A 163 12.64 2.55 8.77
C VAL A 163 13.65 3.61 8.37
N VAL A 164 14.75 3.69 9.11
CA VAL A 164 15.92 4.51 8.80
C VAL A 164 17.10 3.59 8.53
N LEU A 165 17.61 3.60 7.31
CA LEU A 165 18.81 2.84 6.93
C LEU A 165 20.06 3.67 7.22
N SER A 166 20.98 3.11 7.98
CA SER A 166 22.20 3.81 8.40
C SER A 166 23.43 2.92 8.48
N ALA A 167 24.58 3.46 8.08
CA ALA A 167 25.88 2.83 8.27
C ALA A 167 26.36 2.90 9.74
N THR A 168 25.80 3.81 10.53
CA THR A 168 26.13 4.01 11.96
C THR A 168 24.87 3.99 12.83
N PRO A 169 24.14 2.86 12.95
CA PRO A 169 22.84 2.81 13.61
C PRO A 169 22.81 3.34 15.04
N THR A 170 23.91 3.16 15.79
CA THR A 170 24.02 3.67 17.17
C THR A 170 24.00 5.19 17.22
N GLU A 171 24.76 5.87 16.36
CA GLU A 171 24.77 7.33 16.30
C GLU A 171 23.46 7.87 15.72
N THR A 172 22.93 7.22 14.69
CA THR A 172 21.61 7.58 14.14
C THR A 172 20.52 7.49 15.20
N ARG A 173 20.50 6.44 16.04
CA ARG A 173 19.53 6.33 17.13
C ARG A 173 19.64 7.48 18.14
N LYS A 174 20.84 7.98 18.42
CA LYS A 174 21.02 9.16 19.29
C LYS A 174 20.37 10.41 18.68
N ILE A 175 20.54 10.62 17.37
CA ILE A 175 19.92 11.73 16.65
C ILE A 175 18.39 11.55 16.59
N VAL A 176 17.89 10.35 16.30
CA VAL A 176 16.44 10.09 16.26
C VAL A 176 15.79 10.43 17.61
N LYS A 177 16.46 10.18 18.74
CA LYS A 177 15.96 10.52 20.08
C LYS A 177 15.82 12.02 20.34
N THR A 178 16.44 12.88 19.54
CA THR A 178 16.26 14.35 19.65
C THR A 178 15.03 14.84 18.88
N VAL A 179 14.41 13.98 18.07
CA VAL A 179 13.20 14.28 17.31
C VAL A 179 11.97 13.96 18.16
N ASP A 180 11.05 14.90 18.27
CA ASP A 180 9.76 14.71 18.95
C ASP A 180 8.82 13.81 18.12
N VAL A 181 9.09 12.51 18.18
CA VAL A 181 8.30 11.42 17.59
C VAL A 181 8.21 10.23 18.52
N ASP A 182 7.18 9.42 18.34
CA ASP A 182 7.04 8.14 19.02
C ASP A 182 8.14 7.15 18.56
N MET A 183 9.10 6.89 19.46
CA MET A 183 10.23 6.01 19.21
C MET A 183 9.82 4.56 18.91
N THR A 184 8.65 4.12 19.35
CA THR A 184 8.15 2.77 19.03
C THR A 184 7.68 2.66 17.57
N ALA A 185 7.47 3.80 16.90
CA ALA A 185 7.16 3.88 15.48
C ALA A 185 8.41 3.86 14.57
N VAL A 186 9.62 3.93 15.13
CA VAL A 186 10.86 4.07 14.36
C VAL A 186 11.75 2.85 14.56
N THR A 187 12.37 2.39 13.49
CA THR A 187 13.44 1.39 13.56
C THR A 187 14.64 1.85 12.74
N VAL A 188 15.82 1.68 13.31
CA VAL A 188 17.09 2.01 12.63
C VAL A 188 17.80 0.70 12.29
N VAL A 189 17.99 0.46 10.99
CA VAL A 189 18.56 -0.77 10.46
C VAL A 189 19.92 -0.46 9.86
N PHE A 190 20.88 -1.36 10.10
CA PHE A 190 22.20 -1.25 9.49
C PHE A 190 22.10 -1.38 7.97
N SER A 191 22.67 -0.44 7.24
CA SER A 191 22.84 -0.52 5.79
C SER A 191 24.00 0.34 5.35
N LYS A 192 24.75 -0.14 4.36
CA LYS A 192 25.80 0.62 3.67
C LYS A 192 25.28 1.28 2.39
N GLU A 193 24.00 1.11 2.06
CA GLU A 193 23.39 1.72 0.88
C GLU A 193 23.55 3.24 0.91
N ARG A 194 24.03 3.78 -0.21
CA ARG A 194 24.15 5.21 -0.46
C ARG A 194 23.58 5.48 -1.84
N PRO A 195 22.25 5.62 -1.99
CA PRO A 195 21.68 5.97 -3.28
C PRO A 195 22.21 7.36 -3.69
N TRP A 196 22.81 7.44 -4.87
CA TRP A 196 23.08 8.70 -5.54
C TRP A 196 22.22 8.77 -6.80
N PRO A 197 21.71 9.95 -7.19
CA PRO A 197 21.06 10.09 -8.48
C PRO A 197 22.07 9.75 -9.59
N ALA A 198 21.73 8.77 -10.43
CA ALA A 198 22.37 8.57 -11.72
C ALA A 198 21.57 9.40 -12.73
N ASP A 199 21.95 10.67 -12.90
CA ASP A 199 21.33 11.69 -13.74
C ASP A 199 19.90 12.14 -13.37
N ASP A 200 19.59 13.41 -13.63
CA ASP A 200 18.26 13.98 -13.39
C ASP A 200 17.27 13.50 -14.45
N VAL A 201 16.47 12.50 -14.08
CA VAL A 201 15.40 11.96 -14.93
C VAL A 201 14.34 13.02 -15.24
N ARG A 202 14.17 14.06 -14.40
CA ARG A 202 13.11 15.07 -14.57
C ARG A 202 13.37 16.02 -15.75
N ASN A 203 14.63 16.19 -16.14
CA ASN A 203 15.05 17.17 -17.15
C ASN A 203 15.84 16.54 -18.32
N ARG A 204 15.78 15.22 -18.49
CA ARG A 204 16.44 14.59 -19.64
C ARG A 204 15.81 15.14 -20.94
N PRO A 205 16.58 15.60 -21.94
CA PRO A 205 16.00 16.00 -23.21
C PRO A 205 15.40 14.78 -23.94
N PRO A 206 14.39 14.97 -24.81
CA PRO A 206 13.89 13.88 -25.65
C PRO A 206 15.03 13.29 -26.47
N TYR A 207 15.04 11.97 -26.63
CA TYR A 207 16.07 11.26 -27.36
C TYR A 207 15.49 10.55 -28.58
N SER A 208 16.29 10.50 -29.65
CA SER A 208 15.94 9.80 -30.89
C SER A 208 16.37 8.34 -30.77
N VAL A 209 15.45 7.43 -31.05
CA VAL A 209 15.74 5.99 -31.20
C VAL A 209 15.83 5.56 -32.67
N SER A 210 15.37 6.42 -33.57
CA SER A 210 15.57 6.33 -35.02
C SER A 210 15.33 7.70 -35.66
N ALA A 211 15.63 7.82 -36.96
CA ALA A 211 15.37 9.04 -37.73
C ALA A 211 13.89 9.49 -37.72
N THR A 212 12.95 8.61 -37.35
CA THR A 212 11.50 8.85 -37.38
C THR A 212 10.80 8.67 -36.03
N ALA A 213 11.51 8.28 -34.98
CA ALA A 213 10.95 8.04 -33.66
C ALA A 213 11.70 8.83 -32.58
N TYR A 214 10.95 9.69 -31.89
CA TYR A 214 11.42 10.44 -30.73
C TYR A 214 10.68 9.93 -29.50
N CYS A 215 11.43 9.69 -28.44
CA CYS A 215 10.91 9.30 -27.14
C CYS A 215 10.98 10.48 -26.18
N SER A 216 9.89 10.76 -25.48
CA SER A 216 9.90 11.68 -24.35
C SER A 216 10.75 11.09 -23.23
N SER A 217 11.55 11.90 -22.57
CA SER A 217 12.02 11.60 -21.21
C SER A 217 10.80 11.54 -20.30
N GLY A 218 10.55 10.40 -19.66
CA GLY A 218 9.28 10.21 -18.97
C GLY A 218 9.10 11.15 -17.78
N SER A 219 7.85 11.56 -17.53
CA SER A 219 7.50 12.32 -16.34
C SER A 219 7.53 11.42 -15.11
N ALA A 220 8.03 11.91 -13.97
CA ALA A 220 7.82 11.22 -12.70
C ALA A 220 6.31 11.18 -12.40
N ALA A 221 5.79 10.01 -12.01
CA ALA A 221 4.42 9.92 -11.48
C ALA A 221 4.24 10.93 -10.33
N THR A 222 3.09 11.63 -10.33
CA THR A 222 2.83 12.74 -9.41
C THR A 222 2.85 12.34 -7.93
N PRO A 223 3.13 13.28 -7.01
CA PRO A 223 3.51 12.98 -5.62
C PRO A 223 2.44 12.33 -4.73
N GLU A 224 1.18 12.34 -5.15
CA GLU A 224 0.07 11.96 -4.26
C GLU A 224 -0.29 10.47 -4.28
N ALA A 225 0.27 9.69 -5.20
CA ALA A 225 0.13 8.24 -5.15
C ALA A 225 1.27 7.55 -5.90
N ARG A 226 2.22 6.96 -5.16
CA ARG A 226 2.72 5.58 -5.32
C ARG A 226 4.12 5.44 -4.71
N ASN A 227 4.30 4.36 -3.94
CA ASN A 227 5.62 3.79 -3.72
C ASN A 227 6.09 3.22 -5.07
N GLY A 228 6.94 3.95 -5.78
CA GLY A 228 7.53 3.54 -7.06
C GLY A 228 7.69 4.72 -8.00
N SER A 229 8.94 5.09 -8.29
CA SER A 229 9.28 6.01 -9.37
C SER A 229 9.13 5.28 -10.71
N THR A 230 7.90 5.14 -11.21
CA THR A 230 7.69 4.74 -12.60
C THR A 230 7.86 5.97 -13.47
N VAL A 231 8.80 5.89 -14.40
CA VAL A 231 9.00 6.86 -15.47
C VAL A 231 8.17 6.35 -16.65
N VAL A 232 7.18 7.13 -17.10
CA VAL A 232 6.37 6.76 -18.27
C VAL A 232 6.96 7.46 -19.49
N GLU A 233 7.64 6.71 -20.36
CA GLU A 233 8.15 7.22 -21.63
C GLU A 233 7.13 6.97 -22.75
N HIS A 234 6.89 7.97 -23.58
CA HIS A 234 6.05 7.84 -24.77
C HIS A 234 6.90 8.10 -26.01
N CYS A 235 6.94 7.13 -26.92
CA CYS A 235 7.62 7.26 -28.21
C CYS A 235 6.58 7.50 -29.30
N GLY A 236 6.79 8.55 -30.09
CA GLY A 236 5.87 8.95 -31.16
C GLY A 236 6.60 9.30 -32.45
N ASN A 237 5.87 9.19 -33.56
CA ASN A 237 6.30 9.74 -34.85
C ASN A 237 5.80 11.19 -34.96
N PRO A 238 6.67 12.20 -35.09
CA PRO A 238 6.25 13.60 -35.19
C PRO A 238 5.41 13.91 -36.45
N ARG A 239 5.27 12.97 -37.39
CA ARG A 239 4.35 13.08 -38.55
C ARG A 239 2.93 12.54 -38.30
N ALA A 240 2.67 11.85 -37.20
CA ALA A 240 1.33 11.42 -36.82
C ALA A 240 0.71 12.50 -35.89
N GLY A 241 -0.02 13.42 -36.48
CA GLY A 241 -0.57 14.58 -35.78
C GLY A 241 -1.55 14.23 -34.67
N SER A 242 -1.28 14.75 -33.48
CA SER A 242 -2.32 15.33 -32.63
C SER A 242 -1.73 16.51 -31.85
N GLY A 243 -2.32 17.69 -32.01
CA GLY A 243 -2.11 18.85 -31.12
C GLY A 243 -0.85 19.69 -31.36
N ARG A 244 -0.82 20.46 -32.45
CA ARG A 244 0.09 21.61 -32.61
C ARG A 244 -0.34 22.72 -31.63
N ALA A 245 0.27 22.80 -30.44
CA ALA A 245 0.25 24.05 -29.68
C ALA A 245 1.37 24.95 -30.23
N ALA A 246 0.96 26.08 -30.80
CA ALA A 246 1.82 27.03 -31.49
C ALA A 246 2.92 27.60 -30.56
N ARG A 247 4.11 27.79 -31.13
CA ARG A 247 5.19 28.60 -30.55
C ARG A 247 4.77 30.08 -30.57
N GLY A 248 5.10 30.81 -29.52
CA GLY A 248 5.09 32.28 -29.54
C GLY A 248 5.77 32.86 -28.28
N GLY A 249 6.99 33.40 -28.44
CA GLY A 249 7.71 34.18 -27.42
C GLY A 249 9.23 33.94 -27.47
N PRO A 250 10.07 34.99 -27.60
CA PRO A 250 11.34 34.88 -28.29
C PRO A 250 12.49 34.31 -27.46
N ALA A 251 13.39 33.65 -28.18
CA ALA A 251 14.73 33.30 -27.74
C ALA A 251 15.53 34.58 -27.43
N VAL A 252 16.13 34.62 -26.24
CA VAL A 252 17.29 35.47 -25.97
C VAL A 252 18.51 34.58 -26.17
N SER A 253 19.21 34.78 -27.28
CA SER A 253 20.56 34.25 -27.49
C SER A 253 21.58 35.09 -26.70
N PRO A 254 22.72 34.50 -26.32
CA PRO A 254 23.77 35.17 -25.55
C PRO A 254 24.71 35.92 -26.49
N ASP A 255 25.13 37.13 -26.12
CA ASP A 255 26.32 37.75 -26.69
C ASP A 255 26.99 38.68 -25.66
N THR A 256 28.19 38.23 -25.25
CA THR A 256 29.46 38.97 -25.23
C THR A 256 29.63 40.18 -24.30
N GLU A 257 30.50 39.97 -23.31
CA GLU A 257 31.21 40.94 -22.45
C GLU A 257 31.95 42.02 -23.28
N PRO A 258 32.18 43.20 -22.68
CA PRO A 258 33.50 43.42 -22.05
C PRO A 258 33.45 43.93 -20.61
#